data_AF-S4PN65-F1
#
_entry.id   AF-S4PN65-F1
#
_cell.length_a   1.000
_cell.length_b   1.000
_cell.length_c   1.000
_cell.angle_alpha   90.00
_cell.angle_beta   90.00
_cell.angle_gamma   90.00
#
_symmetry.space_group_name_H-M   'P 1'
#
loop_
_entity.id
_entity.type
_entity.pdbx_description
1 polymer ?
#
loop_
_entity_poly.entity_id
_entity_poly.type
_entity_poly.pdbx_seq_one_letter_code
_entity_poly.pdbx_strand_id
1 'polypeptide(L)' 'RLNEAKVKVVDFGFARRMPDCVDDRQRMMTPCFSLPYAAPEVVSCIRGGSAASGYGSGCDLWSLGVIFYCL' A
#
# COMPACT_ATOMS: atom_id res chain seq x y z
N ARG A 1 1.75 -16.20 28.04
CA ARG A 1 0.47 -15.87 27.37
C ARG A 1 0.77 -15.13 26.06
N LEU A 2 1.28 -15.83 25.04
CA LEU A 2 1.49 -15.22 23.72
C LEU A 2 0.15 -15.04 22.97
N ASN A 3 -0.85 -15.85 23.31
CA ASN A 3 -2.16 -15.91 22.66
C ASN A 3 -3.08 -14.70 22.97
N GLU A 4 -2.63 -13.75 23.80
CA GLU A 4 -3.35 -12.51 24.14
C GLU A 4 -2.65 -11.25 23.60
N ALA A 5 -1.58 -11.41 22.81
CA ALA A 5 -0.82 -10.29 22.29
C ALA A 5 -1.69 -9.45 21.34
N LYS A 6 -1.98 -8.20 21.74
CA LYS A 6 -2.70 -7.24 20.90
C LYS A 6 -1.75 -6.63 19.88
N VAL A 7 -2.00 -6.90 18.61
CA VAL A 7 -1.28 -6.27 17.50
C VAL A 7 -1.69 -4.80 17.38
N LYS A 8 -0.72 -3.92 17.14
CA LYS A 8 -0.93 -2.49 16.88
C LYS A 8 -0.19 -2.11 15.60
N VAL A 9 -0.86 -1.41 14.71
CA VAL A 9 -0.24 -0.83 13.50
C VAL A 9 0.51 0.44 13.91
N VAL A 10 1.72 0.61 13.38
CA VAL A 10 2.61 1.75 13.64
C VAL A 10 3.18 2.27 12.32
N ASP A 11 3.89 3.40 12.38
CA ASP A 11 4.55 4.04 11.24
C ASP A 11 3.59 4.49 10.11
N PHE A 12 2.89 5.60 10.36
CA PHE A 12 2.00 6.24 9.38
C PHE A 12 2.74 7.27 8.50
N GLY A 13 4.07 7.23 8.40
CA GLY A 13 4.87 8.23 7.68
C GLY A 13 4.53 8.35 6.18
N PHE A 14 4.06 7.26 5.57
CA PHE A 14 3.60 7.22 4.17
C PHE A 14 2.08 7.17 4.01
N ALA A 15 1.32 7.25 5.11
CA ALA A 15 -0.13 7.20 5.04
C ALA A 15 -0.70 8.38 4.25
N ARG A 16 -1.75 8.12 3.47
CA ARG A 16 -2.46 9.14 2.69
C ARG A 16 -3.95 9.07 3.03
N ARG A 17 -4.58 10.24 3.13
CA ARG A 17 -6.05 10.31 3.17
C ARG A 17 -6.54 10.05 1.76
N MET A 18 -7.42 9.05 1.61
CA MET A 18 -8.19 8.94 0.39
C MET A 18 -9.10 10.16 0.27
N PRO A 19 -9.12 10.83 -0.87
CA PRO A 19 -10.03 11.93 -1.09
C PRO A 19 -11.47 11.43 -1.22
N ASP A 20 -12.40 12.27 -0.79
CA ASP A 20 -13.82 11.92 -0.63
C ASP A 20 -14.57 11.76 -1.97
N CYS A 21 -13.97 12.15 -3.09
CA CYS A 21 -14.56 11.97 -4.42
C CYS A 21 -14.07 10.69 -5.11
N VAL A 22 -15.00 9.94 -5.69
CA VAL A 22 -14.82 8.69 -6.46
C VAL A 22 -14.18 8.96 -7.84
N ASP A 23 -13.33 9.98 -7.96
CA ASP A 23 -12.58 10.19 -9.20
C ASP A 23 -11.34 9.32 -9.15
N ASP A 24 -11.27 8.32 -10.04
CA ASP A 24 -10.12 7.45 -10.26
C ASP A 24 -8.81 8.20 -10.51
N ARG A 25 -8.88 9.51 -10.77
CA ARG A 25 -7.74 10.41 -10.97
C ARG A 25 -6.97 10.76 -9.69
N GLN A 26 -7.49 10.44 -8.50
CA GLN A 26 -6.79 10.73 -7.23
C GLN A 26 -6.07 9.52 -6.65
N ARG A 27 -5.23 8.91 -7.47
CA ARG A 27 -4.38 7.79 -7.07
C ARG A 27 -3.03 8.29 -6.56
N MET A 28 -2.40 7.47 -5.71
CA MET A 28 -1.05 7.73 -5.24
C MET A 28 -0.07 7.47 -6.39
N MET A 29 0.80 8.45 -6.66
CA MET A 29 1.76 8.40 -7.77
C MET A 29 3.20 8.27 -7.30
N THR A 30 3.51 8.77 -6.10
CA THR A 30 4.85 8.68 -5.53
C THR A 30 5.11 7.25 -5.03
N PRO A 31 6.16 6.57 -5.50
CA PRO A 31 6.48 5.23 -5.01
C PRO A 31 6.96 5.30 -3.55
N CYS A 32 6.13 4.85 -2.62
CA CYS A 32 6.47 4.70 -1.20
C CYS A 32 6.09 3.29 -0.74
N PHE A 33 7.08 2.43 -0.48
CA PHE A 33 6.86 1.04 -0.07
C PHE A 33 8.13 0.40 0.50
N SER A 34 7.97 -0.73 1.17
CA SER A 34 9.05 -1.68 1.45
C SER A 34 8.99 -2.82 0.44
N LEU A 35 10.04 -2.99 -0.37
CA LEU A 35 10.02 -3.82 -1.60
C LEU A 35 9.42 -5.23 -1.42
N PRO A 36 9.70 -5.99 -0.33
CA PRO A 36 9.11 -7.33 -0.15
C PRO A 36 7.59 -7.34 0.01
N TYR A 37 6.99 -6.23 0.44
CA TYR A 37 5.56 -6.10 0.73
C TYR A 37 4.82 -5.30 -0.35
N ALA A 38 5.52 -4.83 -1.38
CA ALA A 38 4.97 -3.91 -2.36
C ALA A 38 4.05 -4.64 -3.35
N ALA A 39 2.86 -4.05 -3.57
CA ALA A 39 1.92 -4.54 -4.56
C ALA A 39 2.41 -4.24 -5.99
N PRO A 40 2.06 -5.09 -6.98
CA PRO A 40 2.56 -4.92 -8.36
C PRO A 40 2.17 -3.58 -8.98
N GLU A 41 1.00 -3.03 -8.65
CA GLU A 41 0.56 -1.70 -9.07
C GLU A 41 1.43 -0.57 -8.50
N VAL A 42 1.93 -0.73 -7.28
CA VAL A 42 2.84 0.23 -6.64
C VAL A 42 4.21 0.19 -7.32
N VAL A 43 4.72 -1.02 -7.58
CA VAL A 43 5.99 -1.23 -8.29
C VAL A 43 5.92 -0.69 -9.72
N SER A 44 4.78 -0.82 -10.37
CA SER A 44 4.55 -0.30 -11.73
C SER A 44 4.66 1.23 -11.79
N CYS A 45 4.41 1.93 -10.68
CA CYS A 45 4.57 3.39 -10.59
C CYS A 45 6.04 3.84 -10.55
N ILE A 46 6.99 2.97 -10.17
CA ILE A 46 8.44 3.30 -10.12
C ILE A 46 8.96 3.70 -11.50
N ARG A 47 8.47 3.06 -12.57
CA ARG A 47 8.98 3.27 -13.93
C ARG A 47 8.66 4.65 -14.50
N GLY A 48 7.69 5.36 -13.92
CA GLY A 48 7.28 6.70 -14.34
C GLY A 48 6.70 6.75 -15.77
N GLY A 49 5.84 7.75 -16.04
CA GLY A 49 5.32 8.04 -17.38
C GLY A 49 3.80 7.89 -17.51
N SER A 50 3.29 8.22 -18.70
CA SER A 50 1.86 8.33 -19.03
C SER A 50 1.05 7.04 -18.85
N ALA A 51 1.71 5.91 -18.64
CA ALA A 51 1.11 4.60 -18.41
C ALA A 51 1.02 4.22 -16.90
N ALA A 52 1.65 4.97 -16.00
CA ALA A 52 1.49 4.75 -14.57
C ALA A 52 0.09 5.21 -14.16
N SER A 53 -0.79 4.25 -13.86
CA SER A 53 -2.17 4.55 -13.48
C SER A 53 -2.32 4.89 -12.00
N GLY A 54 -1.22 4.94 -11.22
CA GLY A 54 -1.24 5.14 -9.78
C GLY A 54 -1.81 3.94 -9.02
N TYR A 55 -1.76 3.99 -7.70
CA TYR A 55 -2.26 2.94 -6.81
C TYR A 55 -3.23 3.50 -5.75
N GLY A 56 -4.04 2.60 -5.18
CA GLY A 56 -5.04 2.90 -4.15
C GLY A 56 -4.93 1.94 -2.97
N SER A 57 -5.99 1.83 -2.17
CA SER A 57 -6.03 1.05 -0.91
C SER A 57 -5.85 -0.45 -1.10
N GLY A 58 -5.97 -0.95 -2.33
CA GLY A 58 -5.66 -2.34 -2.67
C GLY A 58 -4.22 -2.74 -2.30
N CYS A 59 -3.28 -1.79 -2.30
CA CYS A 59 -1.90 -2.08 -1.94
C CYS A 59 -1.74 -2.54 -0.48
N ASP A 60 -2.57 -2.02 0.43
CA ASP A 60 -2.51 -2.39 1.85
C ASP A 60 -2.95 -3.84 2.06
N LEU A 61 -3.98 -4.28 1.34
CA LEU A 61 -4.44 -5.68 1.36
C LEU A 61 -3.39 -6.63 0.78
N TRP A 62 -2.68 -6.23 -0.28
CA TRP A 62 -1.56 -7.01 -0.80
C TRP A 62 -0.46 -7.17 0.24
N SER A 63 -0.02 -6.07 0.89
CA SER A 63 1.01 -6.12 1.93
C SER A 63 0.60 -7.00 3.11
N LEU A 64 -0.68 -6.95 3.53
CA LEU A 64 -1.23 -7.86 4.55
C LEU A 64 -1.18 -9.33 4.10
N GLY A 65 -1.48 -9.62 2.84
CA GLY A 65 -1.36 -10.95 2.26
C GLY A 65 0.07 -11.49 2.31
N VAL A 66 1.07 -10.66 1.99
CA VAL A 66 2.49 -11.01 2.11
C VAL A 66 2.85 -11.31 3.57
N ILE A 67 2.42 -10.47 4.52
CA ILE A 67 2.66 -10.71 5.96
C ILE A 67 2.06 -12.05 6.38
N PHE A 68 0.81 -12.33 6.00
CA PHE A 68 0.15 -13.59 6.32
C PHE A 68 0.84 -14.81 5.70
N TYR A 69 1.35 -14.68 4.47
CA TYR A 69 2.12 -15.74 3.82
C TYR A 69 3.45 -16.06 4.53
N CYS A 70 4.06 -15.06 5.16
CA CYS A 70 5.33 -15.23 5.88
C CYS A 70 5.18 -15.76 7.32
N LEU A 71 3.97 -15.74 7.88
CA LEU A 71 3.65 -16.25 9.22
C LEU A 71 3.32 -17.74 9.18
#